data_AF-A0A7U4RQN8-F1
#
_entry.id   AF-A0A7U4RQN8-F1
#
_cell.length_a   1.000
_cell.length_b   1.000
_cell.length_c   1.000
_cell.angle_alpha   90.00
_cell.angle_beta   90.00
_cell.angle_gamma   90.00
#
_symmetry.space_group_name_H-M   'P 1'
#
loop_
_entity.id
_entity.type
_entity.pdbx_description
1 polymer ?
#
loop_
_entity_poly.entity_id
_entity_poly.type
_entity_poly.pdbx_seq_one_letter_code
_entity_poly.pdbx_strand_id
1 'polypeptide(L)' 'MKENKALTADEQLIAYEKYKAELLTDYHDLKLELAYAADSVEEGLIKKKRERLSRHIKTLSSKIDQLRAEENQT' A
#
# COMPACT_ATOMS: atom_id res chain seq x y z
N MET A 1 -7.72 -40.31 -26.95
CA MET A 1 -8.62 -39.35 -26.27
C MET A 1 -8.70 -39.79 -24.83
N LYS A 2 -8.31 -38.96 -23.86
CA LYS A 2 -8.38 -39.33 -22.44
C LYS A 2 -9.86 -39.40 -22.05
N GLU A 3 -10.31 -40.59 -21.66
CA GLU A 3 -11.65 -40.79 -21.11
C GLU A 3 -11.79 -39.91 -19.86
N ASN A 4 -12.69 -38.93 -19.92
CA ASN A 4 -13.12 -38.20 -18.73
C ASN A 4 -13.94 -39.15 -17.86
N LYS A 5 -13.27 -39.94 -17.01
CA LYS A 5 -13.94 -40.66 -15.93
C LYS A 5 -14.63 -39.64 -15.04
N ALA A 6 -15.96 -39.72 -14.94
CA ALA A 6 -16.71 -38.94 -13.98
C ALA A 6 -16.27 -39.35 -12.57
N LEU A 7 -15.91 -38.35 -11.76
CA LEU A 7 -15.51 -38.54 -10.36
C LEU A 7 -16.70 -39.08 -9.57
N THR A 8 -16.43 -40.03 -8.69
CA THR A 8 -17.38 -40.49 -7.67
C THR A 8 -17.73 -39.35 -6.70
N ALA A 9 -18.82 -39.49 -5.95
CA ALA A 9 -19.27 -38.46 -5.01
C ALA A 9 -18.19 -38.09 -3.98
N ASP A 10 -17.42 -39.07 -3.50
CA ASP A 10 -16.33 -38.84 -2.55
C ASP A 10 -15.14 -38.11 -3.21
N GLU A 11 -14.80 -38.47 -4.45
CA GLU A 11 -13.76 -37.77 -5.20
C GLU A 11 -14.15 -36.32 -5.55
N GLN A 12 -15.44 -36.07 -5.78
CA GLN A 12 -15.96 -34.71 -5.95
C GLN A 12 -15.90 -33.90 -4.64
N LEU A 13 -16.21 -34.53 -3.51
CA LEU A 13 -16.11 -33.88 -2.19
C LEU A 13 -14.66 -33.49 -1.86
N ILE A 14 -13.71 -34.40 -2.08
CA ILE A 14 -12.28 -34.13 -1.87
C ILE A 14 -11.79 -33.01 -2.80
N ALA A 15 -12.19 -33.04 -4.07
CA ALA A 15 -11.82 -32.00 -5.03
C ALA A 15 -12.38 -30.63 -4.61
N TYR A 16 -13.61 -30.60 -4.11
CA TYR A 16 -14.25 -29.39 -3.61
C TYR A 16 -13.55 -28.84 -2.36
N GLU A 17 -13.23 -29.69 -1.38
CA GLU A 17 -12.52 -29.27 -0.17
C GLU A 17 -11.12 -28.73 -0.49
N LYS A 18 -10.41 -29.37 -1.42
CA LYS A 18 -9.12 -28.89 -1.90
C LYS A 18 -9.25 -27.51 -2.57
N TYR A 19 -10.22 -27.36 -3.47
CA TYR A 19 -10.47 -26.09 -4.14
C TYR A 19 -10.86 -24.97 -3.16
N LYS A 20 -11.67 -25.30 -2.15
CA LYS A 20 -12.02 -24.37 -1.07
C LYS A 20 -10.80 -23.92 -0.27
N ALA A 21 -9.87 -24.84 0.03
CA ALA A 21 -8.64 -24.50 0.73
C ALA A 21 -7.76 -23.57 -0.11
N GLU A 22 -7.60 -23.86 -1.40
CA GLU A 22 -6.86 -23.02 -2.35
C GLU A 22 -7.46 -21.60 -2.42
N LEU A 23 -8.78 -21.48 -2.55
CA LEU A 23 -9.46 -20.17 -2.55
C LEU A 23 -9.26 -19.37 -1.25
N LEU A 24 -9.24 -20.05 -0.10
CA LEU A 24 -9.02 -19.39 1.19
C LEU A 24 -7.60 -18.87 1.32
N THR A 25 -6.61 -19.61 0.80
CA THR A 25 -5.21 -19.17 0.73
C THR A 25 -5.08 -17.96 -0.18
N ASP A 26 -5.60 -18.03 -1.41
CA ASP A 26 -5.54 -16.92 -2.36
C ASP A 26 -6.19 -15.64 -1.79
N TYR A 27 -7.34 -15.78 -1.12
CA TYR A 27 -7.98 -14.66 -0.45
C TYR A 27 -7.11 -14.03 0.64
N HIS A 28 -6.41 -14.85 1.43
CA HIS A 28 -5.53 -14.37 2.49
C HIS A 28 -4.34 -13.60 1.90
N ASP A 29 -3.72 -14.15 0.87
CA ASP A 29 -2.56 -13.55 0.20
C ASP A 29 -2.92 -12.21 -0.45
N LEU A 30 -4.05 -12.14 -1.16
CA LEU A 30 -4.55 -10.89 -1.75
C LEU A 30 -4.88 -9.84 -0.68
N LYS A 31 -5.40 -10.25 0.48
CA LYS A 31 -5.69 -9.34 1.59
C LYS A 31 -4.40 -8.77 2.19
N LEU A 32 -3.35 -9.58 2.31
CA LEU A 32 -2.04 -9.12 2.75
C LEU A 32 -1.42 -8.15 1.74
N GLU A 33 -1.45 -8.49 0.44
CA GLU A 33 -0.95 -7.62 -0.63
C GLU A 33 -1.66 -6.26 -0.63
N LEU A 34 -2.99 -6.25 -0.44
CA LEU A 34 -3.77 -5.01 -0.33
C LEU A 34 -3.36 -4.17 0.88
N ALA A 35 -3.10 -4.80 2.03
CA ALA A 35 -2.64 -4.10 3.23
C ALA A 35 -1.25 -3.46 3.00
N TYR A 36 -0.31 -4.20 2.40
CA TYR A 36 1.01 -3.66 2.04
C TYR A 36 0.94 -2.53 1.01
N ALA A 37 0.05 -2.65 0.02
CA ALA A 37 -0.18 -1.59 -0.95
C ALA A 37 -0.75 -0.32 -0.30
N ALA A 38 -1.67 -0.47 0.65
CA ALA A 38 -2.23 0.65 1.41
C ALA A 38 -1.15 1.35 2.27
N ASP A 39 -0.32 0.58 2.97
CA ASP A 39 0.80 1.12 3.78
C ASP A 39 1.82 1.87 2.89
N SER A 40 2.15 1.33 1.72
CA SER A 40 3.07 1.98 0.76
C SER A 40 2.51 3.30 0.21
N VAL A 41 1.20 3.35 -0.06
CA VAL A 41 0.51 4.58 -0.48
C VAL A 41 0.51 5.61 0.64
N GLU A 42 0.26 5.19 1.89
CA GLU A 42 0.27 6.08 3.05
C GLU A 42 1.68 6.64 3.33
N GLU A 43 2.72 5.81 3.24
CA GLU A 43 4.12 6.23 3.38
C GLU A 43 4.52 7.22 2.27
N GLY A 44 4.10 6.97 1.03
CA GLY A 44 4.29 7.88 -0.10
C GLY A 44 3.58 9.24 0.08
N LEU A 45 2.37 9.23 0.64
CA LEU A 45 1.62 10.45 0.96
C LEU A 45 2.26 11.23 2.12
N ILE A 46 2.74 10.54 3.17
CA ILE A 46 3.46 11.14 4.29
C ILE A 46 4.76 11.78 3.81
N LYS A 47 5.53 11.09 2.95
CA LYS A 47 6.76 11.63 2.36
C LYS A 47 6.49 12.92 1.57
N LYS A 48 5.48 12.93 0.70
CA LYS A 48 5.08 14.13 -0.06
C LYS A 48 4.67 15.28 0.85
N LYS A 49 3.90 15.02 1.91
CA LYS A 49 3.51 16.04 2.90
C LYS A 49 4.74 16.60 3.63
N ARG A 50 5.68 15.75 4.07
CA ARG A 50 6.94 16.18 4.73
C ARG A 50 7.79 17.06 3.82
N GLU A 51 7.96 16.67 2.55
CA GLU A 51 8.73 17.46 1.58
C GLU A 51 8.09 18.84 1.31
N ARG A 52 6.76 18.89 1.22
CA ARG A 52 6.03 20.16 1.04
C ARG A 52 6.19 21.07 2.27
N LEU A 53 6.02 20.52 3.48
CA LEU A 53 6.21 21.27 4.72
C LEU A 53 7.65 21.76 4.88
N SER A 54 8.64 20.91 4.58
CA SER A 54 10.06 21.29 4.63
C SER A 54 10.37 22.45 3.69
N ARG A 55 9.83 22.45 2.46
CA ARG A 55 9.96 23.58 1.53
C ARG A 55 9.34 24.86 2.08
N HIS A 56 8.12 24.78 2.61
CA HIS A 56 7.46 25.95 3.21
C HIS A 56 8.24 26.52 4.40
N ILE A 57 8.75 25.66 5.29
CA ILE A 57 9.57 26.08 6.43
C ILE A 57 10.81 26.81 5.93
N LYS A 58 11.54 26.26 4.94
CA LYS A 58 12.71 26.93 4.36
C LYS A 58 12.38 28.30 3.78
N THR A 59 11.28 28.42 3.03
CA THR A 59 10.84 29.70 2.47
C THR A 59 10.54 30.71 3.58
N LEU A 60 9.82 30.29 4.64
CA LEU A 60 9.50 31.16 5.76
C LEU A 60 10.75 31.59 6.54
N SER A 61 11.67 30.66 6.82
CA SER A 61 12.95 30.98 7.45
C SER A 61 13.74 32.01 6.65
N SER A 62 13.88 31.81 5.34
CA SER A 62 14.57 32.77 4.47
C SER A 62 13.91 34.15 4.49
N LYS A 63 12.58 34.21 4.60
CA LYS A 63 11.84 35.47 4.67
C LYS A 63 12.02 36.17 6.02
N ILE A 64 12.09 35.41 7.12
CA ILE A 64 12.43 35.94 8.44
C ILE A 64 13.86 36.51 8.44
N ASP A 65 14.81 35.81 7.84
CA ASP A 65 16.20 36.27 7.75
C ASP A 65 16.31 37.57 6.93
N GLN A 66 15.56 37.68 5.83
CA GLN A 66 15.46 38.92 5.04
C GLN A 66 14.91 40.08 5.88
N LEU A 67 13.78 39.87 6.56
CA LEU A 67 13.16 40.91 7.40
C LEU A 67 14.10 41.36 8.53
N ARG A 68 14.83 40.43 9.16
CA ARG A 68 15.84 40.77 10.18
C ARG A 68 17.02 41.56 9.61
N ALA A 69 17.44 41.25 8.38
CA ALA A 69 18.49 41.99 7.72
C ALA A 69 18.05 43.42 7.37
N GLU A 70 16.80 43.58 6.91
CA GLU A 70 16.18 44.88 6.65
C GLU A 70 16.02 45.71 7.93
N GLU A 71 15.59 45.11 9.04
CA GLU A 71 15.50 45.78 10.35
C GLU A 71 16.87 46.26 10.87
N ASN A 72 17.93 45.48 10.68
CA ASN A 72 19.29 45.84 11.14
C ASN A 72 20.01 46.86 10.24
N GLN A 73 19.48 47.14 9.04
CA GLN A 73 20.02 48.14 8.11
C GLN A 73 19.35 49.52 8.28
N THR A 74 18.33 49.63 9.12
CA THR A 74 17.64 50.87 9.50
C THR A 74 18.18 51.38 10.83
#